data_AF-A0A2R6CDN6-F1
#
_entry.id   AF-A0A2R6CDN6-F1
#
_cell.length_a   1.000
_cell.length_b   1.000
_cell.length_c   1.000
_cell.angle_alpha   90.00
_cell.angle_beta   90.00
_cell.angle_gamma   90.00
#
_symmetry.space_group_name_H-M   'P 1'
#
loop_
_entity.id
_entity.type
_entity.pdbx_description
1 polymer ?
#
loop_
_entity_poly.entity_id
_entity_poly.type
_entity_poly.pdbx_seq_one_letter_code
_entity_poly.pdbx_strand_id
1 'polypeptide(L)' 'MKYEVIEVSSEKYTVGQTWNALKAAWKGYKIAKAKGEKDKMVEYARRIRKLQSELKLPLTKFPQLGKEFE' A
#
# COMPACT_ATOMS: atom_id res chain seq x y z
N MET A 1 -0.91 10.95 -43.47
CA MET A 1 -0.16 10.78 -42.21
C MET A 1 -1.15 10.43 -41.11
N LYS A 2 -1.12 9.18 -40.63
CA LYS A 2 -1.95 8.74 -39.50
C LYS A 2 -1.17 9.05 -38.22
N TYR A 3 -1.72 9.89 -37.35
CA TYR A 3 -1.20 10.05 -36.01
C TYR A 3 -1.95 9.06 -35.12
N GLU A 4 -1.24 8.03 -34.64
CA GLU A 4 -1.73 7.20 -33.55
C GLU A 4 -1.78 8.07 -32.29
N VAL A 5 -2.98 8.18 -31.72
CA VAL A 5 -3.21 8.81 -30.43
C VAL A 5 -2.58 7.89 -29.38
N ILE A 6 -1.45 8.30 -28.81
CA ILE A 6 -0.80 7.55 -27.74
C ILE A 6 -1.59 7.84 -26.46
N GLU A 7 -2.56 6.99 -26.11
CA GLU A 7 -3.18 6.99 -24.78
C GLU A 7 -2.15 6.52 -23.75
N VAL A 8 -1.34 7.45 -23.23
CA VAL A 8 -0.53 7.18 -22.04
C VAL A 8 -1.36 7.53 -20.81
N SER A 9 -2.27 6.64 -20.43
CA SER A 9 -2.82 6.66 -19.07
C SER A 9 -1.72 6.19 -18.11
N SER A 10 -0.93 7.14 -17.63
CA SER A 10 -0.05 6.94 -16.49
C SER A 10 -0.46 7.92 -15.41
N GLU A 11 -1.63 7.70 -14.82
CA GLU A 11 -2.02 8.34 -13.56
C GLU A 11 -1.12 7.80 -12.44
N LYS A 12 0.16 8.18 -12.45
CA LYS A 12 1.07 7.98 -11.33
C LYS A 12 0.52 8.83 -10.19
N TYR A 13 -0.02 8.19 -9.16
CA TYR A 13 -0.43 8.87 -7.94
C TYR A 13 0.69 9.80 -7.47
N THR A 14 0.33 11.03 -7.10
CA THR A 14 1.29 11.96 -6.55
C THR A 14 1.88 11.41 -5.25
N VAL A 15 3.09 11.85 -4.90
CA VAL A 15 3.73 11.49 -3.63
C VAL A 15 2.80 11.82 -2.44
N GLY A 16 2.07 12.93 -2.51
CA GLY A 16 1.08 13.32 -1.49
C GLY A 16 -0.10 12.36 -1.39
N GLN A 17 -0.66 11.91 -2.53
CA GLN A 17 -1.73 10.90 -2.55
C GLN A 17 -1.25 9.56 -1.98
N THR A 18 -0.02 9.16 -2.31
CA THR A 18 0.59 7.93 -1.81
C THR A 18 0.78 7.98 -0.28
N TRP A 19 1.21 9.13 0.26
CA TRP A 19 1.28 9.36 1.71
C TRP A 19 -0.08 9.30 2.41
N ASN A 20 -1.12 9.89 1.82
CA ASN A 20 -2.47 9.84 2.37
C ASN A 20 -3.02 8.40 2.36
N ALA A 21 -2.79 7.66 1.28
CA ALA A 21 -3.13 6.24 1.19
C ALA A 21 -2.36 5.40 2.24
N LEU A 22 -1.08 5.72 2.49
CA LEU A 22 -0.28 5.03 3.50
C LEU A 22 -0.85 5.25 4.90
N LYS A 23 -1.20 6.50 5.25
CA LYS A 23 -1.85 6.82 6.52
C LYS A 23 -3.19 6.09 6.68
N ALA A 24 -4.00 6.03 5.61
CA ALA A 24 -5.27 5.31 5.62
C ALA A 24 -5.09 3.79 5.81
N ALA A 25 -4.13 3.18 5.12
CA ALA A 25 -3.81 1.75 5.25
C ALA A 25 -3.36 1.40 6.67
N TRP A 26 -2.54 2.27 7.29
CA TRP A 26 -2.14 2.13 8.69
C TRP A 26 -3.31 2.21 9.67
N LYS A 27 -4.27 3.12 9.44
CA LYS A 27 -5.49 3.21 10.24
C LYS A 27 -6.34 1.93 10.12
N GLY A 28 -6.53 1.44 8.89
CA GLY A 28 -7.22 0.18 8.62
C GLY A 28 -6.57 -1.00 9.33
N TYR A 29 -5.24 -1.13 9.24
CA TYR A 29 -4.47 -2.15 9.93
C TYR A 29 -4.71 -2.14 11.44
N LYS A 30 -4.68 -0.96 12.08
CA LYS A 30 -4.92 -0.82 13.53
C LYS A 30 -6.33 -1.26 13.92
N ILE A 31 -7.34 -0.91 13.12
CA ILE A 31 -8.73 -1.32 13.35
C ILE A 31 -8.88 -2.84 13.19
N ALA A 32 -8.33 -3.41 12.12
CA ALA A 32 -8.35 -4.85 11.89
C ALA A 32 -7.65 -5.62 13.03
N LYS A 33 -6.50 -5.11 13.51
CA LYS A 33 -5.81 -5.66 14.68
C LYS A 33 -6.67 -5.62 15.93
N ALA A 34 -7.34 -4.49 16.20
CA ALA A 34 -8.22 -4.36 17.36
C ALA A 34 -9.44 -5.31 17.29
N LYS A 35 -9.93 -5.60 16.09
CA LYS A 35 -11.03 -6.53 15.84
C LYS A 35 -10.61 -8.00 15.72
N GLY A 36 -9.30 -8.28 15.69
CA GLY A 36 -8.78 -9.64 15.48
C GLY A 36 -8.94 -10.17 14.04
N GLU A 37 -9.20 -9.29 13.06
CA GLU A 37 -9.46 -9.66 11.67
C GLU A 37 -8.13 -9.89 10.91
N LYS A 38 -7.53 -11.08 11.09
CA LYS A 38 -6.20 -11.42 10.54
C LYS A 38 -6.11 -11.26 9.01
N ASP A 39 -7.14 -11.68 8.26
CA ASP A 39 -7.13 -11.58 6.80
C ASP A 39 -7.01 -10.13 6.33
N LYS A 40 -7.73 -9.22 6.99
CA LYS A 40 -7.65 -7.78 6.72
C LYS A 40 -6.31 -7.20 7.14
N MET A 41 -5.73 -7.67 8.24
CA MET A 41 -4.38 -7.25 8.64
C MET A 41 -3.34 -7.62 7.56
N VAL A 42 -3.45 -8.80 6.95
CA VAL A 42 -2.59 -9.24 5.84
C VAL A 42 -2.77 -8.33 4.62
N GLU A 43 -4.02 -8.03 4.24
CA GLU A 43 -4.32 -7.14 3.12
C GLU A 43 -3.71 -5.73 3.35
N TYR A 44 -3.94 -5.15 4.52
CA TYR A 44 -3.38 -3.84 4.86
C TYR A 44 -1.85 -3.86 4.94
N ALA A 45 -1.24 -4.92 5.48
CA ALA A 45 0.22 -5.05 5.54
C ALA A 45 0.86 -5.08 4.15
N ARG A 46 0.27 -5.83 3.19
CA ARG A 46 0.71 -5.81 1.79
C ARG A 46 0.59 -4.42 1.18
N ARG A 47 -0.53 -3.74 1.43
CA ARG A 47 -0.76 -2.37 0.93
C ARG A 47 0.22 -1.36 1.53
N ILE A 48 0.52 -1.46 2.82
CA ILE A 48 1.51 -0.62 3.51
C ILE A 48 2.88 -0.81 2.87
N ARG A 49 3.35 -2.05 2.68
CA ARG A 49 4.64 -2.34 2.04
C ARG A 49 4.71 -1.83 0.61
N LYS A 50 3.64 -1.98 -0.18
CA LYS A 50 3.57 -1.45 -1.56
C LYS A 50 3.74 0.07 -1.57
N LEU A 51 2.98 0.78 -0.74
CA LEU A 51 3.03 2.24 -0.65
C LEU A 51 4.38 2.74 -0.10
N GLN A 52 4.99 2.02 0.84
CA GLN A 52 6.35 2.31 1.29
C GLN A 52 7.37 2.16 0.16
N SER A 53 7.26 1.10 -0.65
CA SER A 53 8.13 0.90 -1.82
C SER A 53 7.97 2.05 -2.84
N GLU A 54 6.75 2.49 -3.11
CA GLU A 54 6.46 3.63 -4.01
C GLU A 54 7.06 4.94 -3.48
N LEU A 55 7.07 5.11 -2.15
CA LEU A 55 7.70 6.24 -1.46
C LEU A 55 9.20 6.06 -1.20
N LYS A 56 9.81 4.95 -1.65
CA LYS A 56 11.20 4.56 -1.37
C LYS A 56 11.55 4.54 0.12
N LEU A 57 10.58 4.16 0.95
CA LEU A 57 10.74 4.00 2.39
C LEU A 57 11.12 2.55 2.75
N PRO A 58 11.79 2.33 3.89
CA PRO A 58 11.99 0.99 4.42
C PRO A 58 10.66 0.27 4.62
N LEU A 59 10.60 -0.99 4.20
CA LEU A 59 9.41 -1.82 4.35
C LEU A 59 9.22 -2.17 5.83
N THR A 60 8.01 -1.96 6.33
CA THR A 60 7.65 -2.38 7.68
C THR A 60 7.47 -3.89 7.77
N LYS A 61 8.00 -4.45 8.84
CA LYS A 61 7.83 -5.85 9.22
C LYS A 61 6.57 -6.04 10.07
N PHE A 62 5.85 -7.12 9.85
CA PHE A 62 4.67 -7.53 10.59
C PHE A 62 4.83 -8.98 11.08
N PRO A 63 5.70 -9.24 12.08
CA PRO A 63 6.01 -10.60 12.54
C PRO A 63 4.78 -11.37 13.01
N GLN A 64 3.77 -10.69 13.55
CA GLN A 64 2.48 -11.27 13.92
C GLN A 64 1.65 -11.84 12.75
N LEU A 65 2.01 -11.57 11.50
CA LEU A 65 1.34 -12.05 10.30
C LEU A 65 2.05 -13.24 9.62
N GLY A 66 3.19 -13.67 10.16
CA GLY A 66 3.97 -14.79 9.65
C GLY A 66 5.21 -14.36 8.84
N LYS A 67 6.00 -15.37 8.42
CA LYS A 67 7.32 -15.20 7.79
C LYS A 67 7.32 -14.36 6.51
N GLU A 68 6.18 -14.25 5.81
CA GLU A 68 6.03 -13.40 4.60
C GLU A 68 6.29 -11.91 4.90
N PHE A 69 6.04 -11.48 6.14
CA PHE A 69 6.16 -10.08 6.57
C PHE A 69 7.31 -9.83 7.54
N GLU A 70 8.28 -10.74 7.61
CA GLU A 70 9.47 -10.60 8.47
C GLU A 70 10.59 -9.75 7.85
#